data_AF-A0A172UWN4-F1
#
_entry.id   AF-A0A172UWN4-F1
#
_cell.length_a   1.000
_cell.length_b   1.000
_cell.length_c   1.000
_cell.angle_alpha   90.00
_cell.angle_beta   90.00
_cell.angle_gamma   90.00
#
_symmetry.space_group_name_H-M   'P 1'
#
loop_
_entity.id
_entity.type
_entity.pdbx_description
1 polymer ?
#
loop_
_entity_poly.entity_id
_entity_poly.type
_entity_poly.pdbx_seq_one_letter_code
_entity_poly.pdbx_strand_id
1 'polypeptide(L)'
;MLLDCYGPTPRGAVDVATVAHYAGVSSSTVRRWLAKSPDGSHRMAIPKHRLRQLQRGPAEVERRNAQQYEHALTALASIEDENSVLPVWREQGWLDQHTVAILAIHQRPWRQVTVTNGTRRALGEVHRRGATVDHLVLPTRFHAQVLAHAVMVRQQAWRVHPVTHLLATGRTQVWMADGPDVDLAALSATVLSRTAAGGVPAG
;
A
#
# COMPACT_ATOMS: atom_id res chain seq x y z
N MET A 1 10.15 -3.69 11.13
CA MET A 1 9.28 -2.51 10.93
C MET A 1 10.04 -1.19 11.06
N LEU A 2 10.43 -0.70 12.26
CA LEU A 2 11.02 0.66 12.36
C LEU A 2 12.37 0.79 11.63
N LEU A 3 13.21 -0.23 11.66
CA LEU A 3 14.48 -0.25 10.92
C LEU A 3 14.25 -0.21 9.40
N ASP A 4 13.19 -0.88 8.94
CA ASP A 4 12.80 -0.94 7.53
C ASP A 4 12.14 0.36 7.03
N CYS A 5 11.36 1.03 7.89
CA CYS A 5 10.68 2.30 7.58
C CYS A 5 11.62 3.51 7.64
N TYR A 6 12.57 3.53 8.58
CA TYR A 6 13.35 4.74 8.90
C TYR A 6 14.85 4.58 8.66
N GLY A 7 15.28 3.39 8.21
CA GLY A 7 16.67 3.09 7.89
C GLY A 7 17.53 2.80 9.13
N PRO A 8 18.66 2.12 8.94
CA PRO A 8 19.66 1.95 9.97
C PRO A 8 20.60 3.16 10.05
N THR A 9 21.05 3.47 11.25
CA THR A 9 22.29 4.22 11.50
C THR A 9 23.49 3.47 10.90
N PRO A 10 24.66 4.12 10.73
CA PRO A 10 25.88 3.45 10.25
C PRO A 10 26.30 2.21 11.05
N ARG A 11 25.80 2.06 12.28
CA ARG A 11 26.03 0.91 13.17
C ARG A 11 24.94 -0.17 13.09
N GLY A 12 24.00 -0.07 12.14
CA GLY A 12 22.94 -1.06 11.92
C GLY A 12 21.72 -0.95 12.85
N ALA A 13 21.70 0.00 13.79
CA ALA A 13 20.56 0.21 14.69
C ALA A 13 19.53 1.18 14.08
N VAL A 14 18.26 1.13 14.51
CA VAL A 14 17.19 2.06 14.07
C VAL A 14 17.64 3.52 14.18
N ASP A 15 17.40 4.33 13.15
CA ASP A 15 17.59 5.78 13.24
C ASP A 15 16.54 6.42 14.16
N VAL A 16 16.91 6.50 15.44
CA VAL A 16 16.09 7.08 16.51
C VAL A 16 15.71 8.53 16.22
N ALA A 17 16.60 9.31 15.60
CA ALA A 17 16.36 10.73 15.35
C ALA A 17 15.30 10.93 14.27
N THR A 18 15.39 10.16 13.18
CA THR A 18 14.38 10.18 12.12
C THR A 18 13.00 9.72 12.63
N VAL A 19 12.96 8.64 13.43
CA VAL A 19 11.70 8.17 14.05
C VAL A 19 11.11 9.23 14.98
N ALA A 20 11.95 9.85 15.82
CA ALA A 20 11.53 10.88 16.77
C ALA A 20 10.96 12.11 16.06
N HIS A 21 11.64 12.58 15.01
CA HIS A 21 11.19 13.70 14.18
C HIS A 21 9.84 13.38 13.52
N TYR A 22 9.70 12.22 12.88
CA TYR A 22 8.47 11.83 12.21
C TYR A 22 7.30 11.63 13.18
N ALA A 23 7.55 11.04 14.35
CA ALA A 23 6.54 10.83 15.37
C ALA A 23 6.26 12.07 16.24
N GLY A 24 7.02 13.16 16.10
CA GLY A 24 6.88 14.35 16.94
C GLY A 24 7.08 14.05 18.44
N VAL A 25 8.06 13.20 18.77
CA VAL A 25 8.43 12.84 20.15
C VAL A 25 9.94 13.01 20.35
N SER A 26 10.41 12.94 21.59
CA SER A 26 11.86 12.97 21.85
C SER A 26 12.54 11.64 21.49
N SER A 27 13.81 11.72 21.08
CA SER A 27 14.67 10.55 20.84
C SER A 27 14.72 9.58 22.03
N SER A 28 14.67 10.10 23.27
CA SER A 28 14.63 9.28 24.48
C SER A 28 13.36 8.42 24.58
N THR A 29 12.22 8.94 24.14
CA THR A 29 10.96 8.19 24.08
C THR A 29 11.05 7.04 23.07
N VAL A 30 11.64 7.29 21.90
CA VAL A 30 11.87 6.24 20.90
C VAL A 30 12.83 5.17 21.42
N ARG A 31 13.95 5.55 22.05
CA ARG A 31 14.87 4.58 22.68
C ARG A 31 14.18 3.71 23.71
N ARG A 32 13.24 4.28 24.48
CA ARG A 32 12.45 3.54 25.47
C ARG A 32 11.42 2.58 24.83
N TRP A 33 10.90 2.88 23.64
CA TRP A 33 10.12 1.91 22.85
C TRP A 33 10.98 0.74 22.33
N LEU A 34 12.26 1.02 22.03
CA LEU A 34 13.21 0.05 21.47
C LEU A 34 14.00 -0.73 22.54
N ALA A 35 14.08 -0.21 23.76
CA ALA A 35 14.84 -0.81 24.84
C ALA A 35 14.32 -2.22 25.15
N LYS A 36 15.25 -3.18 25.21
CA LYS A 36 14.97 -4.48 25.84
C LYS A 36 14.88 -4.23 27.34
N SER A 37 13.81 -4.70 27.97
CA SER A 37 13.70 -4.65 29.43
C SER A 37 14.73 -5.62 30.02
N PRO A 38 15.58 -5.19 30.98
CA PRO A 38 16.57 -6.07 31.62
C PRO A 38 15.93 -7.28 32.30
N ASP A 39 14.71 -7.10 32.83
CA ASP A 39 14.03 -8.09 33.69
C ASP A 39 12.87 -8.81 32.98
N GLY A 40 12.80 -8.75 31.65
CA GLY A 40 11.73 -9.38 30.87
C GLY A 40 10.34 -8.74 31.01
N SER A 41 10.14 -7.73 31.86
CA SER A 41 8.85 -7.07 32.05
C SER A 41 8.63 -5.88 31.09
N HIS A 42 7.43 -5.83 30.50
CA HIS A 42 6.84 -4.85 29.58
C HIS A 42 7.76 -3.81 28.91
N ARG A 43 7.98 -4.00 27.60
CA ARG A 43 8.26 -2.88 26.68
C ARG A 43 7.20 -1.80 26.90
N MET A 44 7.61 -0.52 26.98
CA MET A 44 6.64 0.56 26.81
C MET A 44 6.01 0.40 25.43
N ALA A 45 4.76 -0.05 25.41
CA ALA A 45 4.02 -0.24 24.16
C ALA A 45 3.97 1.11 23.43
N ILE A 46 4.34 1.13 22.15
CA ILE A 46 4.13 2.29 21.31
C ILE A 46 2.63 2.60 21.37
N PRO A 47 2.20 3.80 21.80
CA PRO A 47 0.79 4.14 21.85
C PRO A 47 0.13 3.86 20.49
N LYS A 48 -1.06 3.25 20.49
CA LYS A 48 -1.72 2.79 19.24
C LYS A 48 -1.83 3.88 18.17
N HIS A 49 -2.07 5.13 18.56
CA HIS A 49 -2.12 6.26 17.62
C HIS A 49 -0.75 6.57 16.97
N ARG A 50 0.35 6.44 17.71
CA ARG A 50 1.72 6.60 17.19
C ARG A 50 2.11 5.45 16.30
N LEU A 51 1.75 4.22 16.65
CA LEU A 51 1.99 3.07 15.79
C LEU A 51 1.28 3.25 14.43
N ARG A 52 0.02 3.68 14.44
CA ARG A 52 -0.71 4.02 13.21
C ARG A 52 -0.06 5.15 12.42
N GLN A 53 0.47 6.17 13.08
CA GLN A 53 1.22 7.25 12.43
C GLN A 53 2.47 6.72 11.73
N LEU A 54 3.26 5.88 12.42
CA LEU A 54 4.50 5.27 11.92
C LEU A 54 4.26 4.27 10.77
N GLN A 55 3.04 3.74 10.65
CA GLN A 55 2.61 2.81 9.59
C GLN A 55 1.96 3.51 8.39
N ARG A 56 1.67 4.82 8.47
CA ARG A 56 1.14 5.60 7.36
C ARG A 56 2.28 6.28 6.62
N GLY A 57 2.13 6.42 5.30
CA GLY A 57 2.99 7.29 4.52
C GLY A 57 2.76 8.77 4.89
N PRO A 58 3.55 9.69 4.30
CA PRO A 58 3.33 11.12 4.44
C PRO A 58 1.87 11.52 4.15
N ALA A 59 1.32 12.50 4.87
CA ALA A 59 -0.10 12.86 4.75
C ALA A 59 -0.53 13.21 3.31
N GLU A 60 0.36 13.83 2.52
CA GLU A 60 0.11 14.11 1.11
C GLU A 60 -0.04 12.83 0.26
N VAL A 61 0.78 11.81 0.54
CA VAL A 61 0.68 10.51 -0.13
C VAL A 61 -0.65 9.84 0.19
N GLU A 62 -1.06 9.85 1.46
CA GLU A 62 -2.33 9.26 1.88
C GLU A 62 -3.52 10.00 1.24
N ARG A 63 -3.48 11.35 1.17
CA ARG A 63 -4.49 12.14 0.45
C ARG A 63 -4.57 11.78 -1.03
N ARG A 64 -3.42 11.68 -1.71
CA ARG A 64 -3.37 11.30 -3.13
C ARG A 64 -3.91 9.90 -3.37
N ASN A 65 -3.58 8.95 -2.50
CA ASN A 65 -4.10 7.59 -2.57
C ASN A 65 -5.63 7.55 -2.38
N ALA A 66 -6.18 8.35 -1.46
CA ALA A 66 -7.62 8.48 -1.25
C ALA A 66 -8.31 9.10 -2.48
N GLN A 67 -7.76 10.18 -3.02
CA GLN A 67 -8.31 10.84 -4.20
C GLN A 67 -8.29 9.92 -5.44
N GLN A 68 -7.24 9.12 -5.63
CA GLN A 68 -7.18 8.13 -6.70
C GLN A 68 -8.24 7.04 -6.54
N TYR A 69 -8.51 6.62 -5.29
CA TYR A 69 -9.54 5.64 -4.98
C TYR A 69 -10.95 6.19 -5.25
N GLU A 70 -11.25 7.41 -4.76
CA GLU A 70 -12.52 8.09 -5.00
C GLU A 70 -12.77 8.29 -6.49
N HIS A 71 -11.76 8.79 -7.23
CA HIS A 71 -11.85 8.93 -8.67
C HIS A 71 -12.11 7.59 -9.37
N ALA A 72 -11.47 6.50 -8.92
CA ALA A 72 -11.72 5.17 -9.50
C ALA A 72 -13.14 4.67 -9.23
N LEU A 73 -13.71 4.92 -8.05
CA LEU A 73 -15.11 4.60 -7.75
C LEU A 73 -16.08 5.38 -8.64
N THR A 74 -15.89 6.69 -8.77
CA THR A 74 -16.71 7.53 -9.65
C THR A 74 -16.60 7.06 -11.11
N ALA A 75 -15.39 6.76 -11.58
CA ALA A 75 -15.17 6.26 -12.93
C ALA A 75 -15.85 4.91 -13.19
N LEU A 76 -15.86 4.00 -12.22
CA LEU A 76 -16.58 2.72 -12.34
C LEU A 76 -18.09 2.93 -12.49
N ALA A 77 -18.68 3.86 -11.73
CA ALA A 77 -20.09 4.21 -11.89
C ALA A 77 -20.38 4.85 -13.26
N SER A 78 -19.44 5.61 -13.81
CA SER A 78 -19.58 6.24 -15.13
C SER A 78 -19.37 5.28 -16.30
N ILE A 79 -18.66 4.15 -16.14
CA ILE A 79 -18.40 3.20 -17.24
C ILE A 79 -19.68 2.53 -17.74
N GLU A 80 -20.71 2.42 -16.90
CA GLU A 80 -22.02 1.88 -17.30
C GLU A 80 -22.77 2.79 -18.28
N ASP A 81 -22.41 4.08 -18.33
CA ASP A 81 -22.93 5.06 -19.30
C ASP A 81 -21.84 5.43 -20.32
N GLU A 82 -21.93 4.89 -21.54
CA GLU A 82 -20.96 5.14 -22.61
C GLU A 82 -20.73 6.63 -22.92
N ASN A 83 -21.72 7.49 -22.65
CA ASN A 83 -21.63 8.95 -22.86
C ASN A 83 -20.78 9.64 -21.78
N SER A 84 -20.64 9.01 -20.61
CA SER A 84 -19.84 9.50 -19.49
C SER A 84 -18.37 9.06 -19.57
N VAL A 85 -18.01 8.22 -20.55
CA VAL A 85 -16.64 7.75 -20.75
C VAL A 85 -15.77 8.84 -21.40
N LEU A 86 -14.83 9.37 -20.62
CA LEU A 86 -13.89 10.38 -21.11
C LEU A 86 -12.98 9.81 -22.22
N PRO A 87 -12.79 10.51 -23.36
CA PRO A 87 -11.93 10.05 -24.46
C PRO A 87 -10.50 9.69 -24.00
N VAL A 88 -9.94 10.47 -23.07
CA VAL A 88 -8.61 10.25 -22.52
C VAL A 88 -8.45 8.88 -21.84
N TRP A 89 -9.53 8.28 -21.32
CA TRP A 89 -9.46 6.94 -20.72
C TRP A 89 -9.22 5.86 -21.78
N ARG A 90 -9.80 6.02 -22.97
CA ARG A 90 -9.55 5.12 -24.10
C ARG A 90 -8.14 5.31 -24.65
N GLU A 91 -7.72 6.56 -24.86
CA GLU A 91 -6.39 6.88 -25.37
C GLU A 91 -5.26 6.35 -24.48
N GLN A 92 -5.47 6.36 -23.16
CA GLN A 92 -4.49 5.85 -22.20
C GLN A 92 -4.63 4.34 -21.90
N GLY A 93 -5.57 3.66 -22.56
CA GLY A 93 -5.85 2.23 -22.35
C GLY A 93 -6.37 1.91 -20.94
N TRP A 94 -6.99 2.87 -20.25
CA TRP A 94 -7.47 2.65 -18.88
C TRP A 94 -8.68 1.72 -18.81
N LEU A 95 -9.41 1.59 -19.92
CA LEU A 95 -10.52 0.66 -20.07
C LEU A 95 -10.06 -0.76 -20.45
N ASP A 96 -8.77 -0.94 -20.76
CA ASP A 96 -8.21 -2.25 -21.04
C ASP A 96 -7.93 -3.04 -19.77
N GLN A 97 -7.75 -4.36 -19.93
CA GLN A 97 -7.44 -5.25 -18.83
C GLN A 97 -6.17 -4.83 -18.09
N HIS A 98 -6.26 -4.84 -16.76
CA HIS A 98 -5.14 -4.54 -15.87
C HIS A 98 -4.94 -5.66 -14.87
N THR A 99 -3.69 -5.97 -14.56
CA THR A 99 -3.33 -6.96 -13.55
C THR A 99 -2.95 -6.27 -12.25
N VAL A 100 -3.55 -6.70 -11.15
CA VAL A 100 -3.08 -6.44 -9.79
C VAL A 100 -2.20 -7.61 -9.39
N ALA A 101 -0.98 -7.35 -8.92
CA ALA A 101 -0.08 -8.39 -8.43
C ALA A 101 0.46 -8.05 -7.05
N ILE A 102 0.59 -9.07 -6.20
CA ILE A 102 1.32 -9.01 -4.93
C ILE A 102 2.70 -9.60 -5.17
N LEU A 103 3.74 -8.83 -4.86
CA LEU A 103 5.13 -9.22 -5.00
C LEU A 103 5.78 -9.42 -3.64
N ALA A 104 6.55 -10.49 -3.48
CA ALA A 104 7.54 -10.62 -2.43
C ALA A 104 8.84 -9.97 -2.90
N ILE A 105 9.22 -8.85 -2.27
CA ILE A 105 10.38 -8.07 -2.70
C ILE A 105 11.67 -8.83 -2.37
N HIS A 106 12.56 -8.97 -3.35
CA HIS A 106 13.79 -9.73 -3.16
C HIS A 106 14.66 -9.15 -2.05
N GLN A 107 15.21 -10.03 -1.21
CA GLN A 107 16.11 -9.69 -0.09
C GLN A 107 15.51 -8.71 0.93
N ARG A 108 14.19 -8.53 0.94
CA ARG A 108 13.48 -7.66 1.88
C ARG A 108 12.29 -8.41 2.48
N PRO A 109 11.97 -8.20 3.76
CA PRO A 109 10.80 -8.82 4.39
C PRO A 109 9.50 -8.07 4.03
N TRP A 110 9.36 -7.67 2.76
CA TRP A 110 8.28 -6.81 2.29
C TRP A 110 7.45 -7.48 1.22
N ARG A 111 6.15 -7.19 1.27
CA ARG A 111 5.23 -7.43 0.17
C ARG A 111 4.78 -6.11 -0.43
N GLN A 112 4.58 -6.09 -1.74
CA GLN A 112 4.15 -4.91 -2.49
C GLN A 112 2.96 -5.25 -3.38
N VAL A 113 1.94 -4.40 -3.39
CA VAL A 113 0.88 -4.47 -4.41
C VAL A 113 1.22 -3.54 -5.57
N THR A 114 1.06 -4.04 -6.79
CA THR A 114 1.33 -3.30 -8.02
C THR A 114 0.20 -3.47 -9.02
N VAL A 115 -0.04 -2.43 -9.81
CA VAL A 115 -1.00 -2.43 -10.91
C VAL A 115 -0.21 -2.28 -12.21
N THR A 116 -0.42 -3.20 -13.14
CA THR A 116 0.25 -3.22 -14.45
C THR A 116 -0.75 -3.45 -15.57
N ASN A 117 -0.50 -2.87 -16.73
CA ASN A 117 -1.26 -3.11 -17.96
C ASN A 117 -0.74 -4.33 -18.74
N GLY A 118 0.10 -5.18 -18.13
CA GLY A 118 0.59 -6.41 -18.75
C GLY A 118 1.61 -6.22 -19.87
N THR A 119 2.04 -4.99 -20.16
CA THR A 119 3.09 -4.75 -21.17
C THR A 119 4.38 -5.49 -20.79
N ARG A 120 5.09 -6.05 -21.77
CA ARG A 120 6.34 -6.82 -21.55
C ARG A 120 7.36 -6.05 -20.70
N ARG A 121 7.46 -4.73 -20.92
CA ARG A 121 8.32 -3.85 -20.11
C ARG A 121 7.86 -3.78 -18.66
N ALA A 122 6.58 -3.57 -18.40
CA ALA A 122 6.04 -3.48 -17.06
C ALA A 122 6.18 -4.83 -16.32
N LEU A 123 5.93 -5.95 -17.00
CA LEU A 123 6.15 -7.29 -16.44
C LEU A 123 7.63 -7.54 -16.11
N GLY A 124 8.55 -7.14 -16.98
CA GLY A 124 9.99 -7.22 -16.71
C GLY A 124 10.44 -6.35 -15.53
N GLU A 125 9.82 -5.18 -15.34
CA GLU A 125 10.05 -4.36 -14.14
C GLU A 125 9.49 -5.00 -12.87
N VAL A 126 8.31 -5.62 -12.94
CA VAL A 126 7.69 -6.33 -11.82
C VAL A 126 8.57 -7.51 -11.39
N HIS A 127 8.98 -8.36 -12.33
CA HIS A 127 9.78 -9.55 -12.05
C HIS A 127 11.17 -9.20 -11.47
N ARG A 128 11.79 -8.11 -11.92
CA ARG A 128 13.06 -7.64 -11.35
C ARG A 128 12.95 -7.20 -9.90
N ARG A 129 11.79 -6.74 -9.45
CA ARG A 129 11.58 -6.22 -8.10
C ARG A 129 11.27 -7.32 -7.09
N GLY A 130 10.58 -8.38 -7.50
CA GLY A 130 10.15 -9.42 -6.61
C GLY A 130 9.51 -10.62 -7.31
N ALA A 131 9.36 -11.70 -6.54
CA ALA A 131 8.61 -12.86 -6.96
C ALA A 131 7.10 -12.60 -6.80
N THR A 132 6.31 -12.95 -7.81
CA THR A 132 4.85 -12.86 -7.72
C THR A 132 4.33 -13.89 -6.73
N VAL A 133 3.61 -13.41 -5.71
CA VAL A 133 2.92 -14.24 -4.69
C VAL A 133 1.51 -14.57 -5.16
N ASP A 134 0.81 -13.56 -5.68
CA ASP A 134 -0.55 -13.68 -6.19
C ASP A 134 -0.78 -12.62 -7.28
N HIS A 135 -1.69 -12.87 -8.21
CA HIS A 135 -2.11 -11.89 -9.21
C HIS A 135 -3.56 -12.11 -9.66
N LEU A 136 -4.22 -11.02 -10.04
CA LEU A 136 -5.57 -11.04 -10.57
C LEU A 136 -5.69 -10.06 -11.74
N VAL A 137 -6.24 -10.55 -12.85
CA VAL A 137 -6.60 -9.73 -14.02
C VAL A 137 -8.00 -9.16 -13.82
N LEU A 138 -8.13 -7.86 -14.03
CA LEU A 138 -9.36 -7.10 -13.85
C LEU A 138 -9.74 -6.37 -15.14
N PRO A 139 -11.04 -6.09 -15.36
CA PRO A 139 -11.51 -5.56 -16.63
C PRO A 139 -10.91 -4.20 -17.00
N THR A 140 -10.71 -3.32 -16.02
CA THR A 140 -10.20 -1.96 -16.24
C THR A 140 -9.17 -1.55 -15.19
N ARG A 141 -8.44 -0.48 -15.46
CA ARG A 141 -7.52 0.16 -14.51
C ARG A 141 -8.22 0.56 -13.22
N PHE A 142 -9.47 1.03 -13.30
CA PHE A 142 -10.21 1.50 -12.14
C PHE A 142 -10.56 0.35 -11.18
N HIS A 143 -10.96 -0.80 -11.71
CA HIS A 143 -11.12 -2.03 -10.91
C HIS A 143 -9.81 -2.37 -10.18
N ALA A 144 -8.68 -2.28 -10.89
CA ALA A 144 -7.37 -2.56 -10.32
C ALA A 144 -6.95 -1.55 -9.23
N GLN A 145 -7.27 -0.27 -9.39
CA GLN A 145 -7.02 0.77 -8.37
C GLN A 145 -7.87 0.55 -7.11
N VAL A 146 -9.14 0.21 -7.27
CA VAL A 146 -10.06 -0.11 -6.17
C VAL A 146 -9.56 -1.34 -5.40
N LEU A 147 -9.18 -2.42 -6.10
CA LEU A 147 -8.63 -3.61 -5.44
C LEU A 147 -7.30 -3.31 -4.73
N ALA A 148 -6.36 -2.62 -5.39
CA ALA A 148 -5.08 -2.25 -4.77
C ALA A 148 -5.29 -1.41 -3.50
N HIS A 149 -6.22 -0.46 -3.52
CA HIS A 149 -6.59 0.31 -2.33
C HIS A 149 -7.14 -0.59 -1.22
N ALA A 150 -8.05 -1.52 -1.54
CA ALA A 150 -8.61 -2.47 -0.58
C ALA A 150 -7.54 -3.37 0.06
N VAL A 151 -6.54 -3.83 -0.72
CA VAL A 151 -5.37 -4.55 -0.20
C VAL A 151 -4.66 -3.70 0.85
N MET A 152 -4.38 -2.44 0.55
CA MET A 152 -3.68 -1.55 1.49
C MET A 152 -4.47 -1.26 2.76
N VAL A 153 -5.79 -1.11 2.66
CA VAL A 153 -6.67 -0.94 3.83
C VAL A 153 -6.65 -2.18 4.70
N ARG A 154 -6.73 -3.39 4.11
CA ARG A 154 -6.63 -4.66 4.85
C ARG A 154 -5.28 -4.79 5.56
N GLN A 155 -4.21 -4.40 4.89
CA GLN A 155 -2.84 -4.49 5.41
C GLN A 155 -2.42 -3.28 6.24
N GLN A 156 -3.33 -2.38 6.60
CA GLN A 156 -3.01 -1.08 7.22
C GLN A 156 -2.13 -1.20 8.49
N ALA A 157 -2.29 -2.26 9.27
CA ALA A 157 -1.50 -2.50 10.49
C ALA A 157 -0.09 -3.06 10.22
N TRP A 158 0.23 -3.43 8.97
CA TRP A 158 1.56 -3.91 8.54
C TRP A 158 2.19 -3.00 7.50
N ARG A 159 1.50 -1.92 7.09
CA ARG A 159 2.01 -0.96 6.12
C ARG A 159 3.34 -0.39 6.59
N VAL A 160 4.24 -0.27 5.64
CA VAL A 160 5.54 0.36 5.82
C VAL A 160 5.75 1.37 4.70
N HIS A 161 6.51 2.41 4.97
CA HIS A 161 6.92 3.37 3.97
C HIS A 161 8.44 3.37 3.87
N PRO A 162 9.03 2.49 3.04
CA PRO A 162 10.48 2.41 2.92
C PRO A 162 11.07 3.73 2.41
N VAL A 163 12.27 4.05 2.88
CA VAL A 163 13.06 5.17 2.35
C VAL A 163 13.41 4.95 0.87
N THR A 164 13.49 6.05 0.10
CA THR A 164 13.60 6.02 -1.37
C THR A 164 14.76 5.18 -1.90
N HIS A 165 15.90 5.16 -1.22
CA HIS A 165 17.08 4.40 -1.67
C HIS A 165 16.93 2.88 -1.48
N LEU A 166 16.02 2.42 -0.61
CA LEU A 166 15.74 0.99 -0.44
C LEU A 166 14.67 0.48 -1.40
N LEU A 167 13.77 1.35 -1.86
CA LEU A 167 12.77 1.04 -2.86
C LEU A 167 12.41 2.30 -3.64
N ALA A 168 12.85 2.39 -4.90
CA ALA A 168 12.62 3.60 -5.70
C ALA A 168 11.12 3.77 -6.06
N THR A 169 10.43 2.68 -6.38
CA THR A 169 9.08 2.70 -6.98
C THR A 169 8.04 2.01 -6.11
N GLY A 170 6.87 2.65 -5.96
CA GLY A 170 5.70 2.05 -5.31
C GLY A 170 5.82 1.87 -3.79
N ARG A 171 6.65 2.69 -3.13
CA ARG A 171 6.85 2.75 -1.66
C ARG A 171 5.59 2.96 -0.83
N THR A 172 4.50 3.38 -1.47
CA THR A 172 3.24 3.71 -0.81
C THR A 172 2.32 2.50 -0.71
N GLN A 173 2.66 1.42 -1.41
CA GLN A 173 1.89 0.21 -1.64
C GLN A 173 2.61 -1.03 -1.04
N VAL A 174 3.25 -0.87 0.13
CA VAL A 174 4.14 -1.87 0.74
C VAL A 174 3.71 -2.19 2.17
N TRP A 175 3.84 -3.45 2.57
CA TRP A 175 3.64 -3.92 3.94
C TRP A 175 4.65 -5.01 4.31
N MET A 176 4.78 -5.30 5.61
CA MET A 176 5.65 -6.37 6.12
C MET A 176 5.10 -7.75 5.74
N ALA A 177 6.00 -8.69 5.40
CA ALA A 177 5.63 -10.05 4.98
C ALA A 177 5.03 -10.94 6.07
N ASP A 178 5.13 -10.53 7.34
CA ASP A 178 4.49 -11.16 8.51
C ASP A 178 3.02 -10.74 8.68
N GLY A 179 2.50 -9.88 7.80
CA GLY A 179 1.08 -9.59 7.69
C GLY A 179 0.27 -10.79 7.20
N PRO A 180 -1.05 -10.78 7.44
CA PRO A 180 -1.92 -11.86 6.98
C PRO A 180 -1.86 -11.98 5.46
N ASP A 181 -2.01 -13.20 4.95
CA ASP A 181 -2.10 -13.43 3.52
C ASP A 181 -3.34 -12.74 2.94
N VAL A 182 -3.19 -12.29 1.69
CA VAL A 182 -4.22 -11.60 0.94
C VAL A 182 -4.51 -12.45 -0.28
N ASP A 183 -5.71 -13.01 -0.32
CA ASP A 183 -6.29 -13.63 -1.50
C ASP A 183 -6.94 -12.51 -2.34
N LEU A 184 -6.34 -12.21 -3.50
CA LEU A 184 -6.83 -11.14 -4.37
C LEU A 184 -8.21 -11.45 -4.94
N ALA A 185 -8.50 -12.71 -5.27
CA ALA A 185 -9.77 -13.11 -5.87
C ALA A 185 -10.92 -12.97 -4.86
N ALA A 186 -10.75 -13.49 -3.64
CA ALA A 186 -11.75 -13.37 -2.58
C ALA A 186 -11.97 -11.91 -2.17
N LEU A 187 -10.90 -11.12 -2.10
CA LEU A 187 -11.01 -9.69 -1.79
C LEU A 187 -11.72 -8.92 -2.91
N SER A 188 -11.41 -9.22 -4.16
CA SER A 188 -12.06 -8.61 -5.33
C SER A 188 -13.56 -8.87 -5.33
N ALA A 189 -13.98 -10.12 -5.12
CA ALA A 189 -15.40 -10.47 -5.02
C ALA A 189 -16.10 -9.63 -3.93
N THR A 190 -15.49 -9.52 -2.75
CA THR A 190 -16.07 -8.75 -1.62
C THR A 190 -16.15 -7.25 -1.90
N VAL A 191 -15.16 -6.69 -2.61
CA VAL A 191 -15.09 -5.24 -2.87
C VAL A 191 -16.03 -4.86 -4.00
N LEU A 192 -15.99 -5.58 -5.13
CA LEU A 192 -16.81 -5.27 -6.30
C LEU A 192 -18.30 -5.50 -6.03
N SER A 193 -18.68 -6.53 -5.25
CA SER A 193 -20.07 -6.69 -4.82
C SER A 193 -20.56 -5.52 -3.96
N ARG A 194 -19.69 -4.90 -3.16
CA ARG A 194 -20.04 -3.71 -2.37
C ARG A 194 -20.14 -2.45 -3.23
N THR A 195 -19.30 -2.33 -4.25
CA THR A 195 -19.38 -1.22 -5.21
C THR A 195 -20.69 -1.27 -6.00
N ALA A 196 -21.08 -2.47 -6.46
CA ALA A 196 -22.36 -2.67 -7.14
C ALA A 196 -23.58 -2.39 -6.23
N ALA A 197 -23.50 -2.75 -4.95
CA ALA A 197 -24.58 -2.52 -3.98
C ALA A 197 -24.66 -1.08 -3.44
N GLY A 198 -23.60 -0.27 -3.62
CA GLY A 198 -23.51 1.10 -3.12
C GLY A 198 -23.88 2.19 -4.13
N GLY A 199 -24.25 1.81 -5.36
CA GLY A 199 -24.79 2.73 -6.36
C GLY A 199 -26.25 3.06 -6.06
N VAL A 200 -26.56 4.36 -5.98
CA VAL A 200 -27.88 5.03 -5.77
C VAL A 200 -28.22 5.27 -4.28
N PRO A 201 -28.29 6.57 -3.88
CA PRO A 201 -29.57 7.27 -4.00
C PRO A 201 -29.47 8.44 -4.98
N ALA A 202 -30.40 8.45 -5.93
CA ALA A 202 -30.82 9.65 -6.61
C ALA A 202 -31.55 10.52 -5.57
N GLY A 203 -31.11 11.75 -5.42
CA GLY A 203 -31.75 12.79 -4.64
C GLY A 203 -31.41 14.14 -5.25
#